data_AF-A0A7J2QY16-F1
#
_entry.id   AF-A0A7J2QY16-F1
#
_cell.length_a   1.000
_cell.length_b   1.000
_cell.length_c   1.000
_cell.angle_alpha   90.00
_cell.angle_beta   90.00
_cell.angle_gamma   90.00
#
_symmetry.space_group_name_H-M   'P 1'
#
loop_
_entity.id
_entity.type
_entity.pdbx_description
1 polymer ?
#
loop_
_entity_poly.entity_id
_entity_poly.type
_entity_poly.pdbx_seq_one_letter_code
_entity_poly.pdbx_strand_id
1 'polypeptide(L)'
;MEIKLIRSIDVNVYDLLADLYIDQKAPEYKKILETGLKEDINEKSIRKFFESSYPDKILNNILGRVIEHFIEEDLIESNGKLTKKGRKIIDGDYLPKYEKGRYRFWCIKDELIGQRIIRYSRIEKDHTNVLYNFPLDELEGKYHRDLTRDHEFFLKKINTNRSGEILYQEKASFASKVNLTWIINKNSTNLDSEWIISGNLKRVTNIEYTESYEENLSIKDIIESIFQDNYEYDSELEGVILEFKQVSKDSILSFQTNLHFQNIAVLNYGKFEELLLKDIPIIPKNLDSAKSWLLKIIELESKLRYLTQKDINLIIDNFKNRNEMKNFQDLSVSSSELLIHLKLNNLIEEYWHVQAPLDLEISLLER
;
A
#
# COMPACT_ATOMS: atom_id res chain seq x y z
N MET A 1 -14.21 3.13 -2.66
CA MET A 1 -13.21 3.83 -3.47
C MET A 1 -11.81 3.31 -3.16
N GLU A 2 -11.07 2.93 -4.19
CA GLU A 2 -9.63 2.60 -4.15
C GLU A 2 -8.86 3.69 -4.91
N ILE A 3 -7.75 4.16 -4.33
CA ILE A 3 -6.81 5.10 -4.97
C ILE A 3 -5.51 4.35 -5.22
N LYS A 4 -4.99 4.37 -6.45
CA LYS A 4 -3.71 3.76 -6.83
C LYS A 4 -2.84 4.76 -7.58
N LEU A 5 -1.77 5.21 -6.95
CA LEU A 5 -0.79 6.19 -7.44
C LEU A 5 0.50 5.47 -7.85
N ILE A 6 1.05 5.74 -9.03
CA ILE A 6 2.22 5.03 -9.58
C ILE A 6 3.28 6.01 -10.08
N ARG A 7 4.56 5.80 -9.72
CA ARG A 7 5.70 6.54 -10.26
C ARG A 7 6.98 5.72 -10.36
N SER A 8 7.87 6.09 -11.27
CA SER A 8 9.20 5.48 -11.38
C SER A 8 10.26 6.28 -10.60
N ILE A 9 10.98 5.61 -9.71
CA ILE A 9 12.06 6.17 -8.89
C ILE A 9 13.42 5.73 -9.45
N ASP A 10 14.34 6.68 -9.60
CA ASP A 10 15.73 6.40 -9.94
C ASP A 10 16.47 5.73 -8.77
N VAL A 11 17.00 4.54 -9.02
CA VAL A 11 17.83 3.83 -8.05
C VAL A 11 19.28 4.23 -8.24
N ASN A 12 19.85 4.86 -7.21
CA ASN A 12 21.27 5.21 -7.18
C ASN A 12 22.07 4.08 -6.52
N VAL A 13 23.23 3.78 -7.08
CA VAL A 13 24.06 2.64 -6.65
C VAL A 13 25.42 3.15 -6.17
N TYR A 14 25.75 2.83 -4.93
CA TYR A 14 26.96 3.32 -4.25
C TYR A 14 27.77 2.18 -3.66
N ASP A 15 29.05 2.11 -3.99
CA ASP A 15 29.99 1.30 -3.23
C ASP A 15 30.53 2.13 -2.06
N LEU A 16 30.32 1.68 -0.82
CA LEU A 16 30.71 2.38 0.40
C LEU A 16 31.48 1.46 1.36
N LEU A 17 32.33 2.03 2.21
CA LEU A 17 32.80 1.36 3.43
C LEU A 17 31.80 1.61 4.56
N ALA A 18 31.23 0.56 5.14
CA ALA A 18 30.19 0.68 6.16
C ALA A 18 30.34 -0.36 7.28
N ASP A 19 29.72 -0.03 8.39
CA ASP A 19 29.54 -0.87 9.57
C ASP A 19 28.05 -1.25 9.63
N LEU A 20 27.73 -2.54 9.48
CA LEU A 20 26.36 -3.07 9.52
C LEU A 20 26.16 -3.94 10.76
N TYR A 21 24.92 -4.04 11.25
CA TYR A 21 24.46 -5.26 11.91
C TYR A 21 23.58 -6.01 10.91
N ILE A 22 24.01 -7.22 10.55
CA ILE A 22 23.27 -8.12 9.67
C ILE A 22 22.68 -9.20 10.56
N ASP A 23 21.36 -9.30 10.58
CA ASP A 23 20.66 -10.39 11.23
C ASP A 23 21.06 -11.74 10.58
N GLN A 24 21.56 -12.68 11.37
CA GLN A 24 21.92 -14.02 10.90
C GLN A 24 21.09 -15.06 11.65
N LYS A 25 20.51 -16.02 10.93
CA LYS A 25 19.75 -17.11 11.56
C LYS A 25 20.65 -17.87 12.53
N ALA A 26 20.30 -17.84 13.80
CA ALA A 26 21.02 -18.46 14.89
C ALA A 26 20.11 -19.47 15.64
N PRO A 27 19.61 -20.52 14.95
CA PRO A 27 18.66 -21.46 15.53
C PRO A 27 19.23 -22.24 16.73
N GLU A 28 20.55 -22.37 16.81
CA GLU A 28 21.24 -22.95 17.97
C GLU A 28 21.20 -22.02 19.19
N TYR A 29 21.32 -20.70 18.99
CA TYR A 29 21.25 -19.71 20.06
C TYR A 29 19.83 -19.67 20.63
N LYS A 30 18.81 -19.64 19.76
CA LYS A 30 17.40 -19.69 20.19
C LYS A 30 17.12 -20.87 21.11
N LYS A 31 17.48 -22.10 20.72
CA LYS A 31 17.23 -23.30 21.52
C LYS A 31 17.89 -23.26 22.92
N ILE A 32 19.07 -22.65 23.03
CA ILE A 32 19.74 -22.47 24.33
C ILE A 32 19.02 -21.36 25.13
N LEU A 33 18.71 -20.22 24.50
CA LEU A 33 18.02 -19.09 25.12
C LEU A 33 16.58 -19.43 25.58
N GLU A 34 15.88 -20.32 24.89
CA GLU A 34 14.58 -20.87 25.30
C GLU A 34 14.62 -21.59 26.65
N THR A 35 15.78 -22.12 27.05
CA THR A 35 15.99 -22.67 28.41
C THR A 35 15.88 -21.56 29.46
N GLY A 36 16.38 -20.36 29.13
CA GLY A 36 16.30 -19.13 29.91
C GLY A 36 14.89 -18.59 30.16
N LEU A 37 13.86 -19.12 29.48
CA LEU A 37 12.45 -18.83 29.78
C LEU A 37 11.92 -19.63 30.98
N LYS A 38 12.60 -20.72 31.37
CA LYS A 38 12.14 -21.68 32.38
C LYS A 38 13.03 -21.72 33.63
N GLU A 39 14.34 -21.57 33.45
CA GLU A 39 15.33 -21.49 34.54
C GLU A 39 16.49 -20.57 34.12
N ASP A 40 17.20 -19.95 35.06
CA ASP A 40 18.34 -19.09 34.74
C ASP A 40 19.41 -19.85 33.92
N ILE A 41 20.04 -19.18 32.96
CA ILE A 41 21.07 -19.75 32.08
C ILE A 41 22.40 -19.83 32.83
N ASN A 42 22.83 -21.06 33.13
CA ASN A 42 24.04 -21.37 33.87
C ASN A 42 24.60 -22.73 33.41
N GLU A 43 25.75 -23.15 33.92
CA GLU A 43 26.40 -24.40 33.47
C GLU A 43 25.49 -25.62 33.64
N LYS A 44 24.64 -25.67 34.67
CA LYS A 44 23.73 -26.80 34.91
C LYS A 44 22.58 -26.84 33.91
N SER A 45 21.99 -25.69 33.58
CA SER A 45 20.88 -25.64 32.60
C SER A 45 21.37 -25.86 31.16
N ILE A 46 22.51 -25.28 30.78
CA ILE A 46 23.14 -25.55 29.46
C ILE A 46 23.66 -27.00 29.36
N ARG A 47 24.19 -27.59 30.45
CA ARG A 47 24.67 -28.98 30.42
C ARG A 47 23.55 -29.96 30.08
N LYS A 48 22.36 -29.85 30.70
CA LYS A 48 21.17 -30.67 30.36
C LYS A 48 20.84 -30.64 28.87
N PHE A 49 21.05 -29.51 28.21
CA PHE A 49 20.76 -29.33 26.79
C PHE A 49 21.74 -30.10 25.87
N PHE A 50 23.01 -30.24 26.28
CA PHE A 50 24.05 -30.87 25.47
C PHE A 50 24.50 -32.28 25.94
N GLU A 51 24.07 -32.75 27.12
CA GLU A 51 24.38 -34.08 27.68
C GLU A 51 24.10 -35.25 26.74
N SER A 52 23.08 -35.14 25.89
CA SER A 52 22.72 -36.16 24.89
C SER A 52 23.59 -36.14 23.63
N SER A 53 24.38 -35.08 23.43
CA SER A 53 25.01 -34.73 22.15
C SER A 53 26.54 -34.71 22.19
N TYR A 54 27.15 -34.53 23.38
CA TYR A 54 28.62 -34.49 23.53
C TYR A 54 29.09 -35.22 24.80
N PRO A 55 30.27 -35.88 24.78
CA PRO A 55 30.87 -36.45 25.97
C PRO A 55 31.21 -35.40 27.05
N ASP A 56 31.10 -35.76 28.34
CA ASP A 56 31.39 -34.89 29.49
C ASP A 56 32.72 -34.14 29.40
N LYS A 57 33.77 -34.82 28.90
CA LYS A 57 35.11 -34.23 28.74
C LYS A 57 35.13 -33.04 27.76
N ILE A 58 34.21 -33.00 26.81
CA ILE A 58 34.06 -31.87 25.87
C ILE A 58 33.18 -30.80 26.51
N LEU A 59 32.04 -31.19 27.12
CA LEU A 59 31.13 -30.27 27.82
C LEU A 59 31.85 -29.42 28.87
N ASN A 60 32.65 -30.06 29.74
CA ASN A 60 33.40 -29.39 30.81
C ASN A 60 34.37 -28.29 30.31
N ASN A 61 34.77 -28.31 29.03
CA ASN A 61 35.69 -27.34 28.44
C ASN A 61 34.98 -26.23 27.63
N ILE A 62 33.68 -26.37 27.38
CA ILE A 62 32.91 -25.50 26.47
C ILE A 62 31.80 -24.74 27.21
N LEU A 63 31.18 -25.32 28.24
CA LEU A 63 30.04 -24.71 28.94
C LEU A 63 30.32 -23.28 29.43
N GLY A 64 31.43 -23.07 30.16
CA GLY A 64 31.84 -21.73 30.62
C GLY A 64 32.00 -20.73 29.47
N ARG A 65 32.63 -21.15 28.35
CA ARG A 65 32.83 -20.29 27.17
C ARG A 65 31.54 -19.92 26.46
N VAL A 66 30.53 -20.81 26.45
CA VAL A 66 29.20 -20.51 25.90
C VAL A 66 28.49 -19.47 26.76
N ILE A 67 28.60 -19.56 28.08
CA ILE A 67 28.02 -18.59 29.02
C ILE A 67 28.73 -17.24 28.90
N GLU A 68 30.07 -17.23 28.92
CA GLU A 68 30.89 -16.03 28.71
C GLU A 68 30.50 -15.35 27.39
N HIS A 69 30.42 -16.09 26.29
CA HIS A 69 30.03 -15.53 24.99
C HIS A 69 28.60 -14.97 24.98
N PHE A 70 27.65 -15.63 25.67
CA PHE A 70 26.26 -15.13 25.75
C PHE A 70 26.14 -13.87 26.63
N ILE A 71 27.04 -13.67 27.59
CA ILE A 71 27.17 -12.44 28.37
C ILE A 71 27.85 -11.34 27.53
N GLU A 72 28.93 -11.65 26.82
CA GLU A 72 29.63 -10.72 25.92
C GLU A 72 28.73 -10.19 24.79
N GLU A 73 27.85 -11.05 24.26
CA GLU A 73 26.84 -10.67 23.28
C GLU A 73 25.58 -10.03 23.88
N ASP A 74 25.55 -9.70 25.18
CA ASP A 74 24.38 -9.08 25.85
C ASP A 74 23.08 -9.91 25.65
N LEU A 75 23.17 -11.23 25.58
CA LEU A 75 22.01 -12.13 25.45
C LEU A 75 21.48 -12.56 26.81
N ILE A 76 22.38 -12.70 27.77
CA ILE A 76 22.09 -12.93 29.19
C ILE A 76 22.86 -11.95 30.08
N GLU A 77 22.26 -11.57 31.20
CA GLU A 77 22.95 -10.91 32.30
C GLU A 77 23.98 -11.85 32.94
N SER A 78 24.96 -11.31 33.67
CA SER A 78 25.97 -12.10 34.41
C SER A 78 25.40 -13.02 35.50
N ASN A 79 24.12 -12.88 35.84
CA ASN A 79 23.38 -13.75 36.74
C ASN A 79 22.62 -14.89 36.01
N GLY A 80 22.69 -14.96 34.67
CA GLY A 80 22.03 -15.96 33.84
C GLY A 80 20.65 -15.57 33.28
N LYS A 81 20.11 -14.39 33.59
CA LYS A 81 18.78 -13.96 33.12
C LYS A 81 18.80 -13.45 31.68
N LEU A 82 17.75 -13.75 30.92
CA LEU A 82 17.58 -13.24 29.55
C LEU A 82 17.42 -11.72 29.50
N THR A 83 18.27 -11.06 28.72
CA THR A 83 18.17 -9.63 28.40
C THR A 83 17.02 -9.35 27.41
N LYS A 84 16.79 -8.07 27.09
CA LYS A 84 15.89 -7.67 26.00
C LYS A 84 16.38 -8.13 24.63
N LYS A 85 17.70 -8.20 24.39
CA LYS A 85 18.29 -8.73 23.15
C LYS A 85 18.10 -10.24 23.08
N GLY A 86 18.40 -10.98 24.16
CA GLY A 86 18.20 -12.43 24.23
C GLY A 86 16.75 -12.87 23.95
N ARG A 87 15.76 -12.15 24.48
CA ARG A 87 14.33 -12.41 24.21
C ARG A 87 13.97 -12.23 22.73
N LYS A 88 14.44 -11.16 22.08
CA LYS A 88 14.21 -10.94 20.64
C LYS A 88 14.73 -12.09 19.75
N ILE A 89 15.84 -12.73 20.12
CA ILE A 89 16.38 -13.89 19.37
C ILE A 89 15.44 -15.10 19.50
N ILE A 90 14.79 -15.28 20.64
CA ILE A 90 13.80 -16.35 20.82
C ILE A 90 12.56 -16.08 19.95
N ASP A 91 12.10 -14.84 19.88
CA ASP A 91 10.92 -14.47 19.10
C ASP A 91 11.17 -14.58 17.58
N GLY A 92 12.37 -14.25 17.11
CA GLY A 92 12.68 -14.10 15.67
C GLY A 92 13.69 -15.06 15.03
N ASP A 93 14.45 -15.88 15.79
CA ASP A 93 15.56 -16.73 15.33
C ASP A 93 16.83 -15.99 14.84
N TYR A 94 16.88 -14.65 14.85
CA TYR A 94 18.00 -13.87 14.30
C TYR A 94 18.92 -13.27 15.37
N LEU A 95 20.24 -13.41 15.17
CA LEU A 95 21.29 -12.72 15.93
C LEU A 95 21.87 -11.57 15.08
N PRO A 96 21.78 -10.29 15.50
CA PRO A 96 22.38 -9.17 14.78
C PRO A 96 23.91 -9.21 14.89
N LYS A 97 24.58 -9.64 13.82
CA LYS A 97 26.05 -9.74 13.78
C LYS A 97 26.67 -8.46 13.23
N TYR A 98 27.61 -7.89 13.96
CA TYR A 98 28.39 -6.76 13.51
C TYR A 98 29.35 -7.15 12.36
N GLU A 99 29.21 -6.51 11.20
CA GLU A 99 30.11 -6.68 10.06
C GLU A 99 30.58 -5.34 9.49
N LYS A 100 31.89 -5.08 9.61
CA LYS A 100 32.58 -3.99 8.92
C LYS A 100 33.11 -4.46 7.58
N GLY A 101 32.86 -3.69 6.51
CA GLY A 101 33.33 -4.05 5.17
C GLY A 101 33.00 -3.03 4.08
N ARG A 102 33.35 -3.39 2.85
CA ARG A 102 32.93 -2.68 1.64
C ARG A 102 31.66 -3.30 1.09
N TYR A 103 30.65 -2.47 0.82
CA TYR A 103 29.33 -2.88 0.37
C TYR A 103 28.87 -2.03 -0.81
N ARG A 104 28.16 -2.65 -1.75
CA ARG A 104 27.33 -1.96 -2.74
C ARG A 104 25.94 -1.81 -2.15
N PHE A 105 25.43 -0.58 -2.09
CA PHE A 105 24.08 -0.26 -1.70
C PHE A 105 23.29 0.26 -2.90
N TRP A 106 22.05 -0.19 -3.04
CA TRP A 106 21.07 0.40 -3.94
C TRP A 106 20.13 1.25 -3.10
N CYS A 107 20.20 2.56 -3.29
CA CYS A 107 19.48 3.55 -2.52
C CYS A 107 18.43 4.23 -3.39
N ILE A 108 17.28 4.50 -2.79
CA ILE A 108 16.23 5.36 -3.33
C ILE A 108 16.02 6.55 -2.41
N LYS A 109 15.52 7.65 -2.98
CA LYS A 109 15.01 8.80 -2.23
C LYS A 109 13.71 9.23 -2.89
N ASP A 110 12.67 9.34 -2.08
CA ASP A 110 11.30 9.58 -2.53
C ASP A 110 10.55 10.37 -1.44
N GLU A 111 9.57 11.17 -1.84
CA GLU A 111 8.84 12.08 -0.92
C GLU A 111 7.88 11.33 0.03
N LEU A 112 7.38 10.14 -0.35
CA LEU A 112 6.46 9.34 0.47
C LEU A 112 7.21 8.47 1.49
N ILE A 113 8.28 7.81 1.04
CA ILE A 113 8.98 6.76 1.82
C ILE A 113 10.35 7.18 2.35
N GLY A 114 10.76 8.43 2.05
CA GLY A 114 12.04 9.02 2.44
C GLY A 114 13.23 8.42 1.70
N GLN A 115 14.40 8.53 2.31
CA GLN A 115 15.65 7.93 1.82
C GLN A 115 15.87 6.54 2.44
N ARG A 116 15.93 5.48 1.62
CA ARG A 116 16.04 4.08 2.06
C ARG A 116 17.05 3.29 1.22
N ILE A 117 17.66 2.26 1.81
CA ILE A 117 18.40 1.23 1.09
C ILE A 117 17.46 0.06 0.79
N ILE A 118 17.33 -0.31 -0.48
CA ILE A 118 16.46 -1.41 -0.94
C ILE A 118 17.21 -2.71 -1.24
N ARG A 119 18.54 -2.67 -1.28
CA ARG A 119 19.42 -3.84 -1.42
C ARG A 119 20.83 -3.50 -0.98
N TYR A 120 21.55 -4.48 -0.44
CA TYR A 120 23.00 -4.41 -0.31
C TYR A 120 23.70 -5.67 -0.83
N SER A 121 25.00 -5.57 -1.13
CA SER A 121 25.86 -6.73 -1.38
C SER A 121 27.30 -6.43 -1.03
N ARG A 122 27.98 -7.36 -0.34
CA ARG A 122 29.39 -7.23 0.03
C ARG A 122 30.31 -7.24 -1.21
N ILE A 123 31.41 -6.49 -1.15
CA ILE A 123 32.41 -6.39 -2.22
C ILE A 123 33.75 -6.93 -1.71
N GLU A 124 34.34 -7.87 -2.45
CA GLU A 124 35.58 -8.56 -2.05
C GLU A 124 36.86 -7.98 -2.66
N LYS A 125 36.75 -7.12 -3.69
CA LYS A 125 37.90 -6.61 -4.44
C LYS A 125 38.23 -5.15 -4.10
N ASP A 126 39.52 -4.89 -3.93
CA ASP A 126 40.07 -3.53 -3.88
C ASP A 126 40.09 -2.91 -5.28
N HIS A 127 39.25 -1.90 -5.47
CA HIS A 127 39.34 -0.96 -6.57
C HIS A 127 39.37 0.47 -6.01
N THR A 128 40.42 1.21 -6.36
CA THR A 128 40.63 2.60 -5.98
C THR A 128 39.96 3.55 -6.97
N ASN A 129 39.04 4.40 -6.50
CA ASN A 129 38.88 5.80 -6.92
C ASN A 129 37.75 6.50 -6.13
N VAL A 130 37.71 7.82 -6.23
CA VAL A 130 37.03 8.83 -5.36
C VAL A 130 36.74 10.05 -6.28
N LEU A 131 35.70 10.89 -6.18
CA LEU A 131 34.68 11.21 -5.16
C LEU A 131 33.34 11.55 -5.87
N TYR A 132 32.19 11.52 -5.18
CA TYR A 132 31.02 12.35 -5.54
C TYR A 132 30.15 12.67 -4.32
N ASN A 133 29.71 13.91 -4.16
CA ASN A 133 28.92 14.31 -2.99
C ASN A 133 27.46 13.84 -3.14
N PHE A 134 27.00 12.94 -2.26
CA PHE A 134 25.59 12.60 -2.11
C PHE A 134 25.23 12.60 -0.62
N PRO A 135 24.13 13.27 -0.20
CA PRO A 135 23.72 13.26 1.20
C PRO A 135 23.26 11.85 1.58
N LEU A 136 24.03 11.17 2.42
CA LEU A 136 23.68 9.86 3.00
C LEU A 136 23.10 10.02 4.42
N ASP A 137 22.90 11.26 4.84
CA ASP A 137 22.69 11.75 6.19
C ASP A 137 21.43 11.14 6.85
N GLU A 138 20.45 10.73 6.03
CA GLU A 138 19.21 10.09 6.47
C GLU A 138 19.30 8.55 6.58
N LEU A 139 20.39 7.91 6.15
CA LEU A 139 20.52 6.45 6.10
C LEU A 139 21.16 5.83 7.36
N GLU A 140 22.08 6.54 8.02
CA GLU A 140 22.74 6.05 9.23
C GLU A 140 21.79 5.92 10.43
N GLY A 141 22.08 4.98 11.33
CA GLY A 141 21.35 4.83 12.59
C GLY A 141 19.94 4.24 12.45
N LYS A 142 19.61 3.64 11.29
CA LYS A 142 18.30 3.09 10.97
C LYS A 142 18.38 1.63 10.47
N TYR A 143 17.26 0.92 10.64
CA TYR A 143 17.03 -0.34 9.95
C TYR A 143 16.64 -0.08 8.49
N HIS A 144 17.10 -0.95 7.61
CA HIS A 144 16.77 -1.02 6.20
C HIS A 144 16.44 -2.47 5.86
N ARG A 145 15.69 -2.71 4.78
CA ARG A 145 15.31 -4.06 4.34
C ARG A 145 15.90 -4.34 2.95
N ASP A 146 16.58 -5.46 2.80
CA ASP A 146 16.99 -5.97 1.50
C ASP A 146 15.80 -6.64 0.82
N LEU A 147 15.19 -5.91 -0.11
CA LEU A 147 13.96 -6.30 -0.82
C LEU A 147 14.17 -7.51 -1.74
N THR A 148 15.40 -8.02 -1.85
CA THR A 148 15.76 -9.20 -2.66
C THR A 148 15.94 -10.47 -1.86
N ARG A 149 15.93 -10.35 -0.53
CA ARG A 149 16.16 -11.44 0.44
C ARG A 149 15.13 -11.48 1.56
N ASP A 150 14.20 -10.51 1.57
CA ASP A 150 13.25 -10.23 2.65
C ASP A 150 13.93 -10.23 4.02
N HIS A 151 14.96 -9.38 4.14
CA HIS A 151 15.93 -9.44 5.24
C HIS A 151 16.28 -8.05 5.77
N GLU A 152 16.17 -7.85 7.08
CA GLU A 152 16.49 -6.58 7.72
C GLU A 152 17.95 -6.46 8.15
N PHE A 153 18.49 -5.25 8.08
CA PHE A 153 19.83 -4.94 8.56
C PHE A 153 19.89 -3.50 9.08
N PHE A 154 20.70 -3.28 10.11
CA PHE A 154 20.92 -1.94 10.67
C PHE A 154 22.18 -1.32 10.07
N LEU A 155 22.04 -0.17 9.42
CA LEU A 155 23.21 0.60 8.99
C LEU A 155 23.72 1.41 10.19
N LYS A 156 24.73 0.88 10.88
CA LYS A 156 25.31 1.53 12.06
C LYS A 156 26.01 2.82 11.70
N LYS A 157 26.87 2.77 10.68
CA LYS A 157 27.71 3.89 10.25
C LYS A 157 28.27 3.68 8.85
N ILE A 158 28.39 4.76 8.09
CA ILE A 158 29.18 4.89 6.87
C ILE A 158 30.54 5.47 7.27
N ASN A 159 31.62 4.82 6.84
CA ASN A 159 32.95 5.18 7.32
C ASN A 159 33.47 6.43 6.58
N THR A 160 33.65 7.51 7.34
CA THR A 160 34.20 8.79 6.88
C THR A 160 35.65 9.00 7.33
N ASN A 161 36.36 9.89 6.64
CA ASN A 161 37.73 10.28 6.92
C ASN A 161 37.77 11.35 8.03
N ARG A 162 38.97 11.87 8.35
CA ARG A 162 39.13 12.88 9.42
C ARG A 162 38.52 14.25 9.09
N SER A 163 38.27 14.56 7.83
CA SER A 163 37.55 15.75 7.36
C SER A 163 36.03 15.57 7.31
N GLY A 164 35.51 14.37 7.62
CA GLY A 164 34.09 14.04 7.55
C GLY A 164 33.63 13.57 6.16
N GLU A 165 34.52 13.50 5.17
CA GLU A 165 34.22 13.04 3.83
C GLU A 165 34.17 11.51 3.80
N ILE A 166 33.32 10.92 2.96
CA ILE A 166 33.15 9.46 2.87
C ILE A 166 34.46 8.81 2.39
N LEU A 167 34.98 7.80 3.11
CA LEU A 167 36.29 7.18 2.80
C LEU A 167 36.32 6.47 1.44
N TYR A 168 35.17 5.99 0.98
CA TYR A 168 35.03 5.35 -0.31
C TYR A 168 33.61 5.55 -0.83
N GLN A 169 33.46 6.13 -2.02
CA GLN A 169 32.19 6.24 -2.73
C GLN A 169 32.40 6.16 -4.24
N GLU A 170 31.93 5.08 -4.86
CA GLU A 170 31.85 4.94 -6.31
C GLU A 170 30.38 4.88 -6.72
N LYS A 171 29.91 5.83 -7.55
CA LYS A 171 28.60 5.71 -8.20
C LYS A 171 28.70 4.68 -9.31
N ALA A 172 28.16 3.48 -9.09
CA ALA A 172 28.17 2.46 -10.13
C ALA A 172 27.31 2.95 -11.31
N SER A 173 27.88 2.96 -12.52
CA SER A 173 27.36 3.62 -13.72
C SER A 173 26.19 2.87 -14.39
N PHE A 174 25.16 2.56 -13.60
CA PHE A 174 24.04 1.71 -13.96
C PHE A 174 22.70 2.34 -13.58
N ALA A 175 22.14 3.17 -14.47
CA ALA A 175 20.75 3.60 -14.36
C ALA A 175 19.85 2.36 -14.21
N SER A 176 19.15 2.28 -13.08
CA SER A 176 18.13 1.28 -12.76
C SER A 176 16.94 2.04 -12.18
N LYS A 177 15.73 1.60 -12.48
CA LYS A 177 14.49 2.22 -12.01
C LYS A 177 13.61 1.18 -11.35
N VAL A 178 12.87 1.60 -10.32
CA VAL A 178 11.81 0.82 -9.67
C VAL A 178 10.52 1.63 -9.69
N ASN A 179 9.39 0.95 -9.74
CA ASN A 179 8.09 1.56 -9.66
C ASN A 179 7.63 1.53 -8.21
N LEU A 180 7.31 2.71 -7.65
CA LEU A 180 6.55 2.83 -6.42
C LEU A 180 5.07 2.91 -6.79
N THR A 181 4.29 1.98 -6.26
CA THR A 181 2.84 1.95 -6.35
C THR A 181 2.27 2.16 -4.95
N TRP A 182 1.52 3.22 -4.72
CA TRP A 182 0.85 3.49 -3.46
C TRP A 182 -0.65 3.25 -3.62
N ILE A 183 -1.21 2.41 -2.76
CA ILE A 183 -2.60 1.97 -2.76
C ILE A 183 -3.24 2.46 -1.46
N ILE A 184 -4.36 3.18 -1.57
CA ILE A 184 -5.15 3.64 -0.43
C ILE A 184 -6.55 3.07 -0.59
N ASN A 185 -6.98 2.21 0.33
CA ASN A 185 -8.34 1.70 0.35
C ASN A 185 -9.16 2.44 1.41
N LYS A 186 -10.21 3.13 0.98
CA LYS A 186 -11.08 3.88 1.89
C LYS A 186 -12.18 3.01 2.51
N ASN A 187 -12.47 1.86 1.91
CA ASN A 187 -13.61 1.02 2.29
C ASN A 187 -13.25 -0.05 3.34
N SER A 188 -11.98 -0.18 3.72
CA SER A 188 -11.53 -1.11 4.76
C SER A 188 -11.83 -0.56 6.16
N THR A 189 -12.12 -1.44 7.12
CA THR A 189 -12.53 -1.04 8.48
C THR A 189 -11.40 -0.43 9.31
N ASN A 190 -10.16 -0.77 8.97
CA ASN A 190 -8.97 0.01 9.28
C ASN A 190 -8.60 0.73 7.97
N LEU A 191 -8.11 1.97 8.03
CA LEU A 191 -7.67 2.68 6.83
C LEU A 191 -6.37 2.04 6.31
N ASP A 192 -6.50 1.16 5.32
CA ASP A 192 -5.39 0.36 4.81
C ASP A 192 -4.71 1.15 3.67
N SER A 193 -3.55 1.71 3.99
CA SER A 193 -2.64 2.36 3.05
C SER A 193 -1.38 1.50 2.93
N GLU A 194 -1.13 0.97 1.74
CA GLU A 194 0.04 0.13 1.44
C GLU A 194 0.82 0.74 0.28
N TRP A 195 2.14 0.69 0.33
CA TRP A 195 2.96 0.93 -0.85
C TRP A 195 3.76 -0.30 -1.23
N ILE A 196 3.98 -0.42 -2.53
CA ILE A 196 4.65 -1.53 -3.19
C ILE A 196 5.80 -0.97 -4.01
N ILE A 197 7.02 -1.41 -3.75
CA ILE A 197 8.18 -1.19 -4.63
C ILE A 197 8.35 -2.43 -5.49
N SER A 198 8.23 -2.27 -6.81
CA SER A 198 8.45 -3.36 -7.77
C SER A 198 9.40 -2.95 -8.90
N GLY A 199 10.20 -3.89 -9.42
CA GLY A 199 11.05 -3.61 -10.58
C GLY A 199 12.25 -4.54 -10.73
N ASN A 200 13.14 -4.18 -11.66
CA ASN A 200 14.35 -4.95 -11.95
C ASN A 200 15.60 -4.08 -11.74
N LEU A 201 16.47 -4.49 -10.81
CA LEU A 201 17.78 -3.87 -10.62
C LEU A 201 18.80 -4.51 -11.56
N LYS A 202 19.73 -3.74 -12.12
CA LYS A 202 20.83 -4.34 -12.89
C LYS A 202 21.62 -5.33 -12.03
N ARG A 203 21.72 -6.57 -12.52
CA ARG A 203 22.28 -7.77 -11.86
C ARG A 203 21.39 -8.46 -10.81
N VAL A 204 20.09 -8.14 -10.76
CA VAL A 204 19.09 -8.86 -9.95
C VAL A 204 17.78 -8.99 -10.72
N THR A 205 17.24 -10.20 -10.83
CA THR A 205 15.91 -10.42 -11.43
C THR A 205 14.83 -10.31 -10.37
N ASN A 206 13.86 -9.43 -10.62
CA ASN A 206 12.64 -9.14 -9.87
C ASN A 206 12.83 -8.76 -8.39
N ILE A 207 12.45 -7.53 -8.07
CA ILE A 207 12.13 -7.07 -6.72
C ILE A 207 10.64 -6.81 -6.68
N GLU A 208 9.99 -7.28 -5.64
CA GLU A 208 8.63 -6.91 -5.25
C GLU A 208 8.59 -6.89 -3.72
N TYR A 209 8.05 -5.81 -3.16
CA TYR A 209 8.02 -5.60 -1.73
C TYR A 209 6.87 -4.68 -1.35
N THR A 210 6.11 -5.08 -0.34
CA THR A 210 4.96 -4.33 0.19
C THR A 210 5.22 -3.96 1.65
N GLU A 211 4.93 -2.71 2.00
CA GLU A 211 4.97 -2.21 3.37
C GLU A 211 3.70 -1.38 3.64
N SER A 212 3.00 -1.70 4.72
CA SER A 212 1.88 -0.90 5.22
C SER A 212 2.42 0.43 5.76
N TYR A 213 1.74 1.53 5.43
CA TYR A 213 2.23 2.89 5.71
C TYR A 213 1.28 3.61 6.67
N GLU A 214 1.66 3.60 7.94
CA GLU A 214 0.97 4.26 9.05
C GLU A 214 1.59 5.64 9.35
N GLU A 215 1.56 6.56 8.40
CA GLU A 215 1.65 7.99 8.73
C GLU A 215 0.27 8.63 8.79
N ASN A 216 0.16 9.81 9.42
CA ASN A 216 -1.10 10.57 9.56
C ASN A 216 -1.52 11.19 8.21
N LEU A 217 -1.93 10.34 7.27
CA LEU A 217 -2.38 10.71 5.94
C LEU A 217 -3.72 11.46 6.01
N SER A 218 -3.71 12.74 5.64
CA SER A 218 -4.97 13.43 5.30
C SER A 218 -5.45 12.96 3.93
N ILE A 219 -6.21 11.86 3.91
CA ILE A 219 -6.85 11.33 2.70
C ILE A 219 -7.76 12.39 2.05
N LYS A 220 -8.36 13.28 2.87
CA LYS A 220 -9.14 14.41 2.38
C LYS A 220 -8.30 15.34 1.50
N ASP A 221 -7.12 15.77 1.98
CA ASP A 221 -6.24 16.68 1.23
C ASP A 221 -5.73 16.03 -0.06
N ILE A 222 -5.48 14.71 -0.05
CA ILE A 222 -5.11 13.94 -1.25
C ILE A 222 -6.24 13.98 -2.28
N ILE A 223 -7.48 13.69 -1.86
CA ILE A 223 -8.67 13.70 -2.72
C ILE A 223 -8.94 15.10 -3.27
N GLU A 224 -8.90 16.13 -2.43
CA GLU A 224 -9.08 17.52 -2.84
C GLU A 224 -7.99 17.93 -3.85
N SER A 225 -6.72 17.61 -3.59
CA SER A 225 -5.61 17.85 -4.52
C SER A 225 -5.74 17.11 -5.85
N ILE A 226 -6.38 15.94 -5.88
CA ILE A 226 -6.60 15.17 -7.12
C ILE A 226 -7.70 15.82 -7.97
N PHE A 227 -8.78 16.29 -7.35
CA PHE A 227 -9.95 16.77 -8.07
C PHE A 227 -9.95 18.27 -8.39
N GLN A 228 -9.24 19.09 -7.62
CA GLN A 228 -9.26 20.57 -7.68
C GLN A 228 -9.27 21.17 -9.10
N ASP A 229 -8.45 20.65 -10.01
CA ASP A 229 -8.32 21.15 -11.40
C ASP A 229 -8.95 20.22 -12.46
N ASN A 230 -9.51 19.08 -12.05
CA ASN A 230 -9.89 17.98 -12.95
C ASN A 230 -11.40 17.71 -13.02
N TYR A 231 -12.10 17.71 -11.88
CA TYR A 231 -13.54 17.44 -11.79
C TYR A 231 -14.18 18.26 -10.67
N GLU A 232 -15.42 18.64 -10.86
CA GLU A 232 -16.27 19.13 -9.78
C GLU A 232 -16.52 17.97 -8.81
N TYR A 233 -16.26 18.15 -7.51
CA TYR A 233 -16.28 17.07 -6.51
C TYR A 233 -17.02 17.52 -5.25
N ASP A 234 -17.97 16.71 -4.80
CA ASP A 234 -18.71 16.93 -3.55
C ASP A 234 -17.96 16.26 -2.38
N SER A 235 -17.50 17.06 -1.41
CA SER A 235 -16.74 16.56 -0.26
C SER A 235 -17.62 16.03 0.89
N GLU A 236 -18.94 16.23 0.86
CA GLU A 236 -19.89 15.65 1.82
C GLU A 236 -20.41 14.29 1.35
N LEU A 237 -20.71 14.18 0.05
CA LEU A 237 -21.18 12.95 -0.59
C LEU A 237 -20.02 12.08 -1.13
N GLU A 238 -18.81 12.63 -1.14
CA GLU A 238 -17.56 11.97 -1.54
C GLU A 238 -17.56 11.43 -2.97
N GLY A 239 -18.14 12.20 -3.90
CA GLY A 239 -18.35 11.78 -5.29
C GLY A 239 -18.06 12.88 -6.31
N VAL A 240 -17.74 12.47 -7.54
CA VAL A 240 -17.55 13.42 -8.65
C VAL A 240 -18.89 13.81 -9.27
N ILE A 241 -19.04 15.11 -9.53
CA ILE A 241 -20.24 15.70 -10.09
C ILE A 241 -20.15 15.67 -11.62
N LEU A 242 -21.13 15.03 -12.27
CA LEU A 242 -21.14 14.76 -13.71
C LEU A 242 -22.46 15.20 -14.38
N GLU A 243 -22.34 15.69 -15.60
CA GLU A 243 -23.49 15.79 -16.52
C GLU A 243 -23.82 14.41 -17.08
N PHE A 244 -25.10 14.11 -17.30
CA PHE A 244 -25.56 12.79 -17.78
C PHE A 244 -24.82 12.29 -19.03
N LYS A 245 -24.45 13.20 -19.95
CA LYS A 245 -23.70 12.89 -21.19
C LYS A 245 -22.26 12.36 -20.95
N GLN A 246 -21.72 12.52 -19.74
CA GLN A 246 -20.38 12.05 -19.35
C GLN A 246 -20.42 10.67 -18.68
N VAL A 247 -21.61 10.16 -18.33
CA VAL A 247 -21.77 8.92 -17.57
C VAL A 247 -21.85 7.72 -18.51
N SER A 248 -21.05 6.69 -18.24
CA SER A 248 -21.10 5.43 -18.99
C SER A 248 -22.39 4.64 -18.70
N LYS A 249 -22.78 3.72 -19.59
CA LYS A 249 -23.96 2.86 -19.38
C LYS A 249 -23.87 2.03 -18.10
N ASP A 250 -22.69 1.53 -17.76
CA ASP A 250 -22.48 0.69 -16.59
C ASP A 250 -22.48 1.55 -15.31
N SER A 251 -21.83 2.72 -15.37
CA SER A 251 -21.86 3.74 -14.32
C SER A 251 -23.27 4.25 -14.01
N ILE A 252 -24.16 4.29 -14.99
CA ILE A 252 -25.57 4.69 -14.80
C ILE A 252 -26.29 3.76 -13.80
N LEU A 253 -25.95 2.47 -13.76
CA LEU A 253 -26.59 1.47 -12.90
C LEU A 253 -25.84 1.29 -11.56
N SER A 254 -24.50 1.33 -11.57
CA SER A 254 -23.70 1.21 -10.35
C SER A 254 -23.71 2.49 -9.50
N PHE A 255 -23.89 3.66 -10.12
CA PHE A 255 -23.62 5.00 -9.55
C PHE A 255 -22.15 5.17 -9.17
N GLN A 256 -21.27 4.43 -9.85
CA GLN A 256 -19.83 4.48 -9.65
C GLN A 256 -19.08 4.58 -10.98
N THR A 257 -17.93 5.24 -10.95
CA THR A 257 -17.02 5.32 -12.10
C THR A 257 -15.57 5.04 -11.69
N ASN A 258 -14.77 4.73 -12.70
CA ASN A 258 -13.33 4.59 -12.58
C ASN A 258 -12.68 5.74 -13.37
N LEU A 259 -11.69 6.42 -12.79
CA LEU A 259 -10.96 7.51 -13.44
C LEU A 259 -9.48 7.16 -13.55
N HIS A 260 -8.86 7.65 -14.62
CA HIS A 260 -7.44 7.46 -14.90
C HIS A 260 -6.84 8.80 -15.30
N PHE A 261 -5.81 9.24 -14.57
CA PHE A 261 -5.04 10.44 -14.84
C PHE A 261 -3.58 10.10 -15.12
N GLN A 262 -2.93 10.88 -15.98
CA GLN A 262 -1.50 10.76 -16.28
C GLN A 262 -0.77 12.02 -15.83
N ASN A 263 0.45 11.87 -15.32
CA ASN A 263 1.34 12.96 -14.91
C ASN A 263 0.71 13.92 -13.87
N ILE A 264 -0.02 13.38 -12.88
CA ILE A 264 -0.67 14.19 -11.84
C ILE A 264 0.32 14.57 -10.73
N ALA A 265 0.12 15.76 -10.14
CA ALA A 265 0.80 16.16 -8.91
C ALA A 265 -0.19 16.07 -7.74
N VAL A 266 0.22 15.41 -6.66
CA VAL A 266 -0.54 15.35 -5.41
C VAL A 266 0.21 16.19 -4.38
N LEU A 267 -0.49 17.14 -3.76
CA LEU A 267 0.08 18.05 -2.77
C LEU A 267 0.77 17.27 -1.64
N ASN A 268 1.96 17.71 -1.24
CA ASN A 268 2.84 17.08 -0.24
C ASN A 268 3.41 15.68 -0.56
N TYR A 269 2.87 14.95 -1.55
CA TYR A 269 3.33 13.59 -1.89
C TYR A 269 4.05 13.48 -3.24
N GLY A 270 4.01 14.53 -4.06
CA GLY A 270 4.83 14.67 -5.26
C GLY A 270 4.10 14.36 -6.57
N LYS A 271 4.89 14.07 -7.62
CA LYS A 271 4.36 13.76 -8.96
C LYS A 271 4.25 12.25 -9.17
N PHE A 272 3.20 11.84 -9.89
CA PHE A 272 2.91 10.48 -10.25
C PHE A 272 2.67 10.36 -11.76
N GLU A 273 3.21 9.29 -12.36
CA GLU A 273 3.11 9.03 -13.80
C GLU A 273 1.69 8.60 -14.17
N GLU A 274 1.06 7.81 -13.30
CA GLU A 274 -0.29 7.27 -13.44
C GLU A 274 -1.03 7.33 -12.09
N LEU A 275 -2.30 7.72 -12.14
CA LEU A 275 -3.26 7.61 -11.04
C LEU A 275 -4.50 6.88 -11.56
N LEU A 276 -4.88 5.81 -10.86
CA LEU A 276 -6.12 5.08 -11.07
C LEU A 276 -7.00 5.24 -9.83
N LEU A 277 -8.24 5.67 -10.04
CA LEU A 277 -9.28 5.71 -9.02
C LEU A 277 -10.36 4.71 -9.41
N LYS A 278 -10.76 3.84 -8.47
CA LYS A 278 -11.86 2.88 -8.69
C LYS A 278 -13.02 3.11 -7.74
N ASP A 279 -14.21 2.76 -8.22
CA ASP A 279 -15.46 2.75 -7.45
C ASP A 279 -15.70 4.11 -6.75
N ILE A 280 -15.52 5.19 -7.52
CA ILE A 280 -15.80 6.56 -7.09
C ILE A 280 -17.30 6.79 -7.26
N PRO A 281 -18.03 7.24 -6.23
CA PRO A 281 -19.42 7.66 -6.36
C PRO A 281 -19.57 8.77 -7.43
N ILE A 282 -20.66 8.74 -8.18
CA ILE A 282 -20.98 9.77 -9.17
C ILE A 282 -22.33 10.43 -8.90
N ILE A 283 -22.34 11.76 -8.97
CA ILE A 283 -23.44 12.61 -8.55
C ILE A 283 -23.94 13.42 -9.76
N PRO A 284 -25.25 13.55 -10.00
CA PRO A 284 -25.77 14.39 -11.07
C PRO A 284 -25.47 15.87 -10.80
N LYS A 285 -24.99 16.59 -11.81
CA LYS A 285 -24.69 18.03 -11.72
C LYS A 285 -25.90 18.92 -11.40
N ASN A 286 -27.09 18.50 -11.81
CA ASN A 286 -28.32 19.25 -11.65
C ASN A 286 -29.54 18.34 -11.79
N LEU A 287 -30.72 18.89 -11.51
CA LEU A 287 -32.00 18.18 -11.57
C LEU A 287 -32.30 17.61 -12.97
N ASP A 288 -31.92 18.32 -14.05
CA ASP A 288 -32.06 17.83 -15.43
C ASP A 288 -31.17 16.61 -15.71
N SER A 289 -29.94 16.61 -15.20
CA SER A 289 -29.03 15.45 -15.28
C SER A 289 -29.59 14.28 -14.48
N ALA A 290 -30.09 14.51 -13.26
CA ALA A 290 -30.71 13.48 -12.42
C ALA A 290 -31.96 12.88 -13.11
N LYS A 291 -32.79 13.73 -13.71
CA LYS A 291 -33.98 13.33 -14.49
C LYS A 291 -33.62 12.49 -15.71
N SER A 292 -32.63 12.93 -16.50
CA SER A 292 -32.15 12.21 -17.69
C SER A 292 -31.62 10.82 -17.31
N TRP A 293 -30.93 10.73 -16.18
CA TRP A 293 -30.38 9.50 -15.64
C TRP A 293 -31.46 8.54 -15.15
N LEU A 294 -32.45 9.02 -14.39
CA LEU A 294 -33.62 8.25 -13.96
C LEU A 294 -34.42 7.72 -15.16
N LEU A 295 -34.68 8.57 -16.17
CA LEU A 295 -35.30 8.17 -17.43
C LEU A 295 -34.50 7.06 -18.12
N LYS A 296 -33.16 7.13 -18.12
CA LYS A 296 -32.30 6.09 -18.68
C LYS A 296 -32.33 4.78 -17.89
N ILE A 297 -32.45 4.82 -16.57
CA ILE A 297 -32.60 3.60 -15.76
C ILE A 297 -33.93 2.91 -16.09
N ILE A 298 -35.04 3.66 -16.16
CA ILE A 298 -36.35 3.09 -16.54
C ILE A 298 -36.32 2.54 -17.98
N GLU A 299 -35.61 3.19 -18.90
CA GLU A 299 -35.35 2.69 -20.26
C GLU A 299 -34.57 1.36 -20.27
N LEU A 300 -33.61 1.18 -19.36
CA LEU A 300 -32.84 -0.06 -19.26
C LEU A 300 -33.64 -1.20 -18.61
N GLU A 301 -34.50 -0.90 -17.63
CA GLU A 301 -35.41 -1.87 -17.01
C GLU A 301 -36.54 -2.31 -17.96
N SER A 302 -37.11 -1.38 -18.73
CA SER A 302 -38.18 -1.69 -19.71
C SER A 302 -37.70 -2.55 -20.89
N LYS A 303 -36.38 -2.59 -21.16
CA LYS A 303 -35.76 -3.55 -22.08
C LYS A 303 -35.76 -4.99 -21.57
N LEU A 304 -35.92 -5.19 -20.26
CA LEU A 304 -35.90 -6.51 -19.63
C LEU A 304 -37.32 -7.07 -19.43
N ARG A 305 -38.31 -6.22 -19.17
CA ARG A 305 -39.70 -6.61 -18.89
C ARG A 305 -40.69 -5.46 -19.03
N TYR A 306 -41.98 -5.79 -19.13
CA TYR A 306 -43.07 -4.84 -18.89
C TYR A 306 -42.98 -4.23 -17.49
N LEU A 307 -43.21 -2.91 -17.37
CA LEU A 307 -43.15 -2.17 -16.11
C LEU A 307 -44.53 -1.61 -15.76
N THR A 308 -45.07 -2.01 -14.61
CA THR A 308 -46.29 -1.41 -14.05
C THR A 308 -46.01 -0.03 -13.46
N GLN A 309 -47.04 0.78 -13.19
CA GLN A 309 -46.84 2.05 -12.45
C GLN A 309 -46.20 1.81 -11.08
N LYS A 310 -46.47 0.66 -10.45
CA LYS A 310 -45.81 0.24 -9.20
C LYS A 310 -44.32 -0.07 -9.38
N ASP A 311 -43.92 -0.71 -10.47
CA ASP A 311 -42.50 -0.93 -10.79
C ASP A 311 -41.78 0.41 -11.03
N ILE A 312 -42.41 1.32 -11.77
CA ILE A 312 -41.86 2.65 -12.07
C ILE A 312 -41.69 3.46 -10.78
N ASN A 313 -42.72 3.50 -9.91
CA ASN A 313 -42.63 4.16 -8.61
C ASN A 313 -41.50 3.56 -7.75
N LEU A 314 -41.36 2.23 -7.72
CA LEU A 314 -40.27 1.56 -6.99
C LEU A 314 -38.88 1.94 -7.54
N ILE A 315 -38.72 2.08 -8.86
CA ILE A 315 -37.47 2.56 -9.47
C ILE A 315 -37.18 4.01 -9.06
N ILE A 316 -38.20 4.89 -9.06
CA ILE A 316 -38.06 6.29 -8.63
C ILE A 316 -37.69 6.39 -7.15
N ASP A 317 -38.36 5.64 -6.27
CA ASP A 317 -38.09 5.63 -4.83
C ASP A 317 -36.69 5.08 -4.53
N ASN A 318 -36.30 3.97 -5.17
CA ASN A 318 -34.95 3.42 -5.05
C ASN A 318 -33.87 4.37 -5.57
N PHE A 319 -34.16 5.14 -6.63
CA PHE A 319 -33.27 6.18 -7.13
C PHE A 319 -33.10 7.30 -6.09
N LYS A 320 -34.20 7.84 -5.54
CA LYS A 320 -34.16 8.91 -4.53
C LYS A 320 -33.48 8.52 -3.22
N ASN A 321 -33.67 7.28 -2.77
CA ASN A 321 -33.12 6.79 -1.51
C ASN A 321 -31.59 6.54 -1.54
N ARG A 322 -30.94 6.72 -2.69
CA ARG A 322 -29.47 6.69 -2.81
C ARG A 322 -28.82 7.94 -2.20
N ASN A 323 -27.66 7.76 -1.56
CA ASN A 323 -26.91 8.86 -0.94
C ASN A 323 -26.50 9.93 -1.97
N GLU A 324 -26.12 9.48 -3.17
CA GLU A 324 -25.77 10.30 -4.33
C GLU A 324 -26.94 11.20 -4.79
N MET A 325 -28.19 10.88 -4.41
CA MET A 325 -29.40 11.64 -4.75
C MET A 325 -29.94 12.49 -3.59
N LYS A 326 -29.19 12.64 -2.48
CA LYS A 326 -29.57 13.44 -1.31
C LYS A 326 -30.07 14.85 -1.65
N ASN A 327 -29.49 15.49 -2.67
CA ASN A 327 -29.83 16.85 -3.11
C ASN A 327 -30.96 16.90 -4.17
N PHE A 328 -31.56 15.76 -4.55
CA PHE A 328 -32.54 15.63 -5.63
C PHE A 328 -33.86 14.95 -5.19
N GLN A 329 -34.23 15.06 -3.91
CA GLN A 329 -35.42 14.39 -3.35
C GLN A 329 -36.74 14.84 -4.00
N ASP A 330 -36.83 16.09 -4.46
CA ASP A 330 -38.00 16.64 -5.16
C ASP A 330 -38.12 16.19 -6.62
N LEU A 331 -37.16 15.40 -7.14
CA LEU A 331 -37.18 14.88 -8.50
C LEU A 331 -38.49 14.13 -8.79
N SER A 332 -39.12 14.41 -9.92
CA SER A 332 -40.28 13.67 -10.39
C SER A 332 -40.24 13.49 -11.90
N VAL A 333 -40.79 12.37 -12.35
CA VAL A 333 -40.96 12.00 -13.75
C VAL A 333 -42.41 11.58 -13.89
N SER A 334 -43.19 12.25 -14.74
CA SER A 334 -44.54 11.80 -15.05
C SER A 334 -44.50 10.67 -16.07
N SER A 335 -45.55 9.85 -16.11
CA SER A 335 -45.69 8.80 -17.12
C SER A 335 -45.69 9.39 -18.54
N SER A 336 -46.26 10.59 -18.74
CA SER A 336 -46.22 11.28 -20.04
C SER A 336 -44.81 11.72 -20.47
N GLU A 337 -43.97 12.19 -19.54
CA GLU A 337 -42.57 12.53 -19.83
C GLU A 337 -41.74 11.30 -20.20
N LEU A 338 -41.93 10.19 -19.48
CA LEU A 338 -41.30 8.90 -19.78
C LEU A 338 -41.69 8.39 -21.19
N LEU A 339 -42.97 8.42 -21.51
CA LEU A 339 -43.49 8.02 -22.83
C LEU A 339 -42.97 8.91 -23.95
N ILE A 340 -42.82 10.22 -23.71
CA ILE A 340 -42.18 11.16 -24.65
C ILE A 340 -40.70 10.81 -24.83
N HIS A 341 -39.96 10.53 -23.75
CA HIS A 341 -38.54 10.12 -23.82
C HIS A 341 -38.36 8.85 -24.67
N LEU A 342 -39.13 7.80 -24.40
CA LEU A 342 -39.04 6.53 -25.15
C LEU A 342 -39.37 6.74 -26.65
N LYS A 343 -40.40 7.53 -26.93
CA LYS A 343 -40.80 7.88 -28.31
C LYS A 343 -39.73 8.70 -29.05
N LEU A 344 -39.13 9.70 -28.41
CA LEU A 344 -38.07 10.53 -29.02
C LEU A 344 -36.79 9.74 -29.29
N ASN A 345 -36.50 8.69 -28.52
CA ASN A 345 -35.37 7.79 -28.72
C ASN A 345 -35.67 6.62 -29.68
N ASN A 346 -36.85 6.59 -30.31
CA ASN A 346 -37.33 5.51 -31.20
C ASN A 346 -37.38 4.11 -30.55
N LEU A 347 -37.65 4.05 -29.24
CA LEU A 347 -37.70 2.82 -28.44
C LEU A 347 -39.14 2.29 -28.38
N ILE A 348 -39.57 1.65 -29.49
CA ILE A 348 -40.98 1.29 -29.73
C ILE A 348 -41.43 0.13 -28.84
N GLU A 349 -40.58 -0.87 -28.60
CA GLU A 349 -40.93 -2.02 -27.76
C GLU A 349 -41.03 -1.60 -26.29
N GLU A 350 -40.04 -0.84 -25.83
CA GLU A 350 -39.96 -0.24 -24.51
C GLU A 350 -41.12 0.72 -24.24
N TYR A 351 -41.52 1.51 -25.24
CA TYR A 351 -42.71 2.35 -25.18
C TYR A 351 -43.95 1.51 -24.87
N TRP A 352 -44.17 0.39 -25.56
CA TRP A 352 -45.30 -0.49 -25.26
C TRP A 352 -45.15 -1.27 -23.94
N HIS A 353 -43.92 -1.58 -23.52
CA HIS A 353 -43.63 -2.20 -22.22
C HIS A 353 -44.01 -1.30 -21.02
N VAL A 354 -44.02 0.02 -21.23
CA VAL A 354 -44.47 1.03 -20.24
C VAL A 354 -45.93 1.43 -20.46
N GLN A 355 -46.37 1.63 -21.71
CA GLN A 355 -47.72 2.11 -22.05
C GLN A 355 -48.80 1.07 -21.74
N ALA A 356 -48.61 -0.19 -22.13
CA ALA A 356 -49.68 -1.19 -22.02
C ALA A 356 -50.13 -1.47 -20.57
N PRO A 357 -49.24 -1.54 -19.56
CA PRO A 357 -49.66 -1.62 -18.16
C PRO A 357 -50.47 -0.40 -17.69
N LEU A 358 -50.16 0.81 -18.16
CA LEU A 358 -50.89 2.04 -17.80
C LEU A 358 -52.30 2.05 -18.41
N ASP A 359 -52.44 1.64 -19.67
CA ASP A 359 -53.76 1.51 -20.33
C ASP A 359 -54.63 0.40 -19.70
N LEU A 360 -54.00 -0.58 -19.04
CA LEU A 360 -54.67 -1.66 -18.31
C LEU A 360 -54.99 -1.31 -16.85
N GLU A 361 -54.48 -0.19 -16.30
CA GLU A 361 -54.93 0.39 -15.02
C GLU A 361 -56.30 1.08 -15.18
N ILE A 362 -57.30 0.33 -15.67
CA ILE A 362 -58.69 0.75 -15.73
C ILE A 362 -59.25 0.84 -14.30
N SER A 363 -59.14 2.04 -13.74
CA SER A 363 -60.01 2.60 -12.70
C SER A 363 -60.64 1.60 -11.71
N LEU A 364 -59.84 1.10 -10.77
CA LEU A 364 -60.35 0.55 -9.49
C LEU A 364 -60.99 1.62 -8.58
N LEU A 365 -61.18 2.84 -9.10
CA LEU A 365 -61.80 3.99 -8.44
C LEU A 365 -63.33 4.09 -8.67
N GLU A 366 -63.94 3.17 -9.42
CA GLU A 366 -65.41 3.08 -9.57
C GLU A 366 -65.97 1.71 -9.13
N ARG A 367 -65.95 1.45 -7.81
CA ARG A 367 -66.84 0.49 -7.13
C ARG A 367 -67.19 0.92 -5.71
#